data_AF-A0A381U8T9-F1
#
_entry.id   AF-A0A381U8T9-F1
#
_cell.length_a   1.000
_cell.length_b   1.000
_cell.length_c   1.000
_cell.angle_alpha   90.00
_cell.angle_beta   90.00
_cell.angle_gamma   90.00
#
_symmetry.space_group_name_H-M   'P 1'
#
loop_
_entity.id
_entity.type
_entity.pdbx_description
1 polymer ?
#
loop_
_entity_poly.entity_id
_entity_poly.type
_entity_poly.pdbx_seq_one_letter_code
_entity_poly.pdbx_strand_id
1 'polypeptide(L)'
;MDSTKIVLSILDETYIIHKLAQSTNLPEELIECEFYSLSNSQEELSLVCPEQILIQSENNSPNWKCLKVAGPLDLNLTGILAGLSDTLAKAKISIFA
;
A
#
# COMPACT_ATOMS: atom_id res chain seq x y z
N MET A 1 3.02 -26.94 -9.79
CA MET A 1 2.38 -26.00 -8.84
C MET A 1 1.21 -25.41 -9.60
N ASP A 2 -0.02 -25.77 -9.24
CA ASP A 2 -1.20 -25.24 -9.93
C ASP A 2 -1.16 -23.72 -9.85
N SER A 3 -1.27 -23.08 -11.02
CA SER A 3 -1.22 -21.63 -11.12
C SER A 3 -2.55 -21.06 -10.65
N THR A 4 -2.64 -20.65 -9.39
CA THR A 4 -3.79 -19.91 -8.87
C THR A 4 -3.98 -18.65 -9.71
N LYS A 5 -5.05 -18.60 -10.50
CA LYS A 5 -5.43 -17.38 -11.23
C LYS A 5 -5.89 -16.35 -10.22
N ILE A 6 -5.06 -15.33 -10.01
CA ILE A 6 -5.43 -14.13 -9.27
C ILE A 6 -5.91 -13.07 -10.25
N VAL A 7 -6.97 -12.36 -9.87
CA VAL A 7 -7.44 -11.18 -10.59
C VAL A 7 -6.94 -9.96 -9.84
N LEU A 8 -6.25 -9.07 -10.55
CA LEU A 8 -5.79 -7.80 -10.02
C LEU A 8 -6.67 -6.68 -10.56
N SER A 9 -6.92 -5.69 -9.71
CA SER A 9 -7.50 -4.40 -10.08
C SER A 9 -6.56 -3.29 -9.64
N ILE A 10 -6.56 -2.18 -10.35
CA ILE A 10 -5.81 -0.97 -9.98
C ILE A 10 -6.82 0.00 -9.39
N LEU A 11 -6.52 0.58 -8.23
CA LEU A 11 -7.34 1.67 -7.68
C LEU A 11 -7.11 2.96 -8.48
N ASP A 12 -8.15 3.78 -8.63
CA ASP A 12 -8.12 4.95 -9.52
C ASP A 12 -7.16 6.03 -9.04
N GLU A 13 -7.05 6.23 -7.73
CA GLU A 13 -6.21 7.25 -7.10
C GLU A 13 -4.71 6.95 -7.23
N THR A 14 -3.90 8.01 -7.22
CA THR A 14 -2.45 7.92 -7.01
C THR A 14 -2.17 8.08 -5.51
N TYR A 15 -1.21 7.33 -5.00
CA TYR A 15 -0.91 7.25 -3.58
C TYR A 15 0.50 7.78 -3.28
N ILE A 16 0.67 8.20 -2.04
CA ILE A 16 1.93 8.58 -1.43
C ILE A 16 2.16 7.75 -0.16
N ILE A 17 3.41 7.39 0.09
CA ILE A 17 3.85 6.71 1.31
C ILE A 17 4.61 7.71 2.16
N HIS A 18 4.19 7.92 3.39
CA HIS A 18 4.83 8.78 4.38
C HIS A 18 5.46 7.95 5.49
N LYS A 19 6.68 8.31 5.86
CA LYS A 19 7.30 7.92 7.14
C LYS A 19 7.17 9.09 8.10
N LEU A 20 6.48 8.87 9.21
CA LEU A 20 6.06 9.91 10.16
C LEU A 20 6.57 9.59 11.57
N ALA A 21 6.69 10.64 12.39
CA ALA A 21 6.87 10.48 13.82
C ALA A 21 5.55 9.98 14.46
N GLN A 22 5.63 9.19 15.53
CA GLN A 22 4.44 8.66 16.22
C GLN A 22 3.50 9.75 16.76
N SER A 23 4.01 10.95 17.04
CA SER A 23 3.25 12.10 17.52
C SER A 23 2.67 12.97 16.39
N THR A 24 2.72 12.52 15.15
CA THR A 24 2.22 13.31 14.01
C THR A 24 0.70 13.40 14.06
N ASN A 25 0.19 14.62 14.02
CA ASN A 25 -1.25 14.85 13.88
C ASN A 25 -1.66 14.57 12.43
N LEU A 26 -2.66 13.71 12.28
CA LEU A 26 -3.21 13.33 10.99
C LEU A 26 -4.50 14.12 10.72
N PRO A 27 -4.74 14.61 9.48
CA PRO A 27 -5.97 15.31 9.14
C PRO A 27 -7.18 14.37 9.20
N GLU A 28 -8.34 14.89 9.62
CA GLU A 28 -9.57 14.10 9.77
C GLU A 28 -10.08 13.56 8.41
N GLU A 29 -9.81 14.28 7.32
CA GLU A 29 -10.15 13.93 5.94
C GLU A 29 -9.60 12.55 5.49
N LEU A 30 -8.56 12.02 6.17
CA LEU A 30 -8.06 10.67 5.91
C LEU A 30 -9.12 9.60 6.08
N ILE A 31 -10.05 9.78 7.02
CA ILE A 31 -11.11 8.81 7.33
C ILE A 31 -12.14 8.74 6.19
N GLU A 32 -12.23 9.78 5.37
CA GLU A 32 -13.14 9.85 4.21
C GLU A 32 -12.54 9.20 2.97
N CYS A 33 -11.25 8.84 2.99
CA CYS A 33 -10.58 8.19 1.86
C CYS A 33 -11.11 6.77 1.64
N GLU A 34 -11.33 6.39 0.39
CA GLU A 34 -11.76 5.02 0.04
C GLU A 34 -10.73 3.96 0.49
N PHE A 35 -9.44 4.30 0.41
CA PHE A 35 -8.35 3.47 0.91
C PHE A 35 -7.23 4.31 1.51
N TYR A 36 -6.82 3.94 2.71
CA TYR A 36 -5.56 4.34 3.32
C TYR A 36 -5.05 3.19 4.21
N SER A 37 -3.75 3.18 4.47
CA SER A 37 -3.13 2.25 5.42
C SER A 37 -2.35 3.05 6.46
N LEU A 38 -2.62 2.81 7.73
CA LEU A 38 -1.86 3.37 8.84
C LEU A 38 -1.24 2.23 9.64
N SER A 39 0.09 2.17 9.65
CA SER A 39 0.85 1.13 10.34
C SER A 39 1.76 1.77 11.38
N ASN A 40 1.49 1.49 12.65
CA ASN A 40 2.29 1.97 13.76
C ASN A 40 3.25 0.87 14.23
N SER A 41 4.54 1.18 14.29
CA SER A 41 5.58 0.33 14.83
C SER A 41 6.31 1.03 15.97
N GLN A 42 7.27 0.36 16.62
CA GLN A 42 8.09 1.02 17.65
C GLN A 42 9.03 2.09 17.08
N GLU A 43 9.36 2.00 15.79
CA GLU A 43 10.33 2.87 15.13
C GLU A 43 9.68 4.08 14.45
N GLU A 44 8.48 3.88 13.88
CA GLU A 44 7.82 4.89 13.06
C GLU A 44 6.31 4.68 12.95
N LEU A 45 5.62 5.71 12.45
CA LEU A 45 4.28 5.64 11.91
C LEU A 45 4.36 5.70 10.37
N SER A 46 3.94 4.65 9.68
CA SER A 46 3.87 4.59 8.22
C SER A 46 2.44 4.84 7.75
N LEU A 47 2.26 5.80 6.85
CA LEU A 47 0.96 6.15 6.27
C LEU A 47 1.01 6.01 4.75
N VAL A 48 0.10 5.23 4.19
CA VAL A 48 -0.20 5.21 2.75
C VAL A 48 -1.57 5.85 2.56
N CYS A 49 -1.65 6.93 1.78
CA CYS A 49 -2.90 7.63 1.50
C CYS A 49 -2.90 8.22 0.09
N PRO A 50 -4.06 8.64 -0.45
CA PRO A 50 -4.11 9.35 -1.72
C PRO A 50 -3.25 10.62 -1.69
N GLU A 51 -2.59 10.96 -2.80
CA GLU A 51 -1.66 12.10 -2.87
C GLU A 51 -2.31 13.46 -2.61
N GLN A 52 -3.61 13.59 -2.85
CA GLN A 52 -4.37 14.80 -2.57
C GLN A 52 -4.46 15.13 -1.07
N ILE A 53 -4.23 14.15 -0.20
CA ILE A 53 -4.23 14.37 1.25
C ILE A 53 -2.91 15.01 1.66
N LEU A 54 -3.00 16.25 2.15
CA LEU A 54 -1.81 17.02 2.53
C LEU A 54 -1.32 16.60 3.92
N ILE A 55 -0.22 15.84 3.95
CA ILE A 55 0.47 15.45 5.17
C ILE A 55 1.81 16.17 5.28
N GLN A 56 2.07 16.81 6.40
CA GLN A 56 3.37 17.39 6.68
C GLN A 56 4.37 16.27 7.00
N SER A 57 5.24 15.96 6.04
CA SER A 57 6.19 14.84 6.12
C SER A 57 7.46 15.15 5.34
N GLU A 58 8.61 15.09 6.01
CA GLU A 58 9.92 15.28 5.37
C GLU A 58 10.38 14.05 4.58
N ASN A 59 9.87 12.86 4.94
CA ASN A 59 10.23 11.60 4.31
C ASN A 59 8.99 10.95 3.69
N ASN A 60 8.86 11.12 2.39
CA ASN A 60 7.74 10.59 1.62
C ASN A 60 8.18 10.05 0.26
N SER A 61 7.34 9.18 -0.30
CA SER A 61 7.53 8.58 -1.62
C SER A 61 6.22 8.71 -2.41
N PRO A 62 6.14 9.68 -3.35
CA PRO A 62 4.96 9.90 -4.18
C PRO A 62 4.91 8.97 -5.41
N ASN A 63 3.83 9.09 -6.18
CA ASN A 63 3.54 8.46 -7.47
C ASN A 63 3.35 6.94 -7.43
N TRP A 64 2.68 6.43 -6.39
CA TRP A 64 2.34 5.02 -6.29
C TRP A 64 0.96 4.69 -6.87
N LYS A 65 0.84 3.51 -7.47
CA LYS A 65 -0.45 2.91 -7.84
C LYS A 65 -0.71 1.68 -6.98
N CYS A 66 -1.93 1.58 -6.45
CA CYS A 66 -2.33 0.45 -5.62
C CYS A 66 -2.87 -0.70 -6.49
N LEU A 67 -2.28 -1.89 -6.34
CA LEU A 67 -2.77 -3.13 -6.91
C LEU A 67 -3.59 -3.88 -5.85
N LYS A 68 -4.88 -4.05 -6.09
CA LYS A 68 -5.78 -4.82 -5.25
C LYS A 68 -5.97 -6.22 -5.82
N VAL A 69 -5.67 -7.23 -5.01
CA VAL A 69 -6.01 -8.62 -5.30
C VAL A 69 -7.50 -8.83 -5.04
N ALA A 70 -8.25 -9.30 -6.04
CA ALA A 70 -9.67 -9.59 -5.88
C ALA A 70 -9.90 -10.75 -4.88
N GLY A 71 -10.88 -10.59 -3.99
CA GLY A 71 -11.19 -11.54 -2.93
C GLY A 71 -12.52 -12.30 -3.12
N PRO A 72 -12.90 -13.15 -2.14
CA PRO A 72 -12.24 -13.34 -0.83
C PRO A 72 -11.00 -14.24 -0.94
N LEU A 73 -9.91 -13.80 -0.31
CA LEU A 73 -8.71 -14.61 -0.14
C LEU A 73 -8.87 -15.48 1.10
N ASP A 74 -8.71 -16.79 0.95
CA ASP A 74 -8.58 -17.69 2.10
C ASP A 74 -7.31 -17.30 2.88
N LEU A 75 -7.43 -17.12 4.20
CA LEU A 75 -6.30 -16.75 5.07
C LEU A 75 -5.18 -17.81 5.08
N ASN A 76 -5.48 -19.05 4.70
CA ASN A 76 -4.50 -20.14 4.57
C ASN A 76 -3.76 -20.11 3.23
N LEU A 77 -4.13 -19.22 2.31
CA LEU A 77 -3.56 -19.17 0.99
C LEU A 77 -2.19 -18.49 1.05
N THR A 78 -1.16 -19.26 0.75
CA THR A 78 0.24 -18.81 0.79
C THR A 78 0.79 -18.63 -0.63
N GLY A 79 1.82 -17.79 -0.77
CA GLY A 79 2.55 -17.66 -2.04
C GLY A 79 2.02 -16.61 -3.03
N ILE A 80 0.85 -16.00 -2.80
CA ILE A 80 0.35 -14.89 -3.66
C ILE A 80 1.35 -13.73 -3.67
N LEU A 81 1.69 -13.20 -2.49
CA LEU A 81 2.62 -12.08 -2.40
C LEU A 81 3.98 -12.46 -2.96
N ALA A 82 4.48 -13.68 -2.66
CA ALA A 82 5.75 -14.16 -3.20
C ALA A 82 5.77 -14.18 -4.73
N GLY A 83 4.70 -14.66 -5.37
CA GLY A 83 4.58 -14.69 -6.83
C GLY A 83 4.46 -13.30 -7.45
N LEU A 84 3.73 -12.38 -6.81
CA LEU A 84 3.64 -10.98 -7.22
C LEU A 84 5.00 -10.28 -7.13
N SER A 85 5.68 -10.42 -5.99
CA SER A 85 6.99 -9.84 -5.74
C SER A 85 8.04 -10.37 -6.72
N ASP A 86 8.09 -11.68 -6.97
CA ASP A 86 9.03 -12.27 -7.94
C ASP A 86 8.77 -11.76 -9.37
N THR A 87 7.51 -11.65 -9.78
CA THR A 87 7.13 -11.15 -11.10
C THR A 87 7.52 -9.67 -11.29
N LEU A 88 7.20 -8.82 -10.30
CA LEU A 88 7.49 -7.39 -10.35
C LEU A 88 8.99 -7.11 -10.21
N ALA A 89 9.71 -7.88 -9.40
CA ALA A 89 11.17 -7.77 -9.28
C ALA A 89 11.88 -8.09 -10.60
N LYS A 90 11.44 -9.10 -11.36
CA LYS A 90 11.96 -9.39 -12.72
C LYS A 90 11.75 -8.23 -13.68
N ALA A 91 10.66 -7.49 -13.53
CA ALA A 91 10.38 -6.26 -14.28
C ALA A 91 11.09 -5.01 -13.72
N LYS A 92 11.86 -5.15 -12.63
CA LYS A 92 12.52 -4.05 -11.90
C LYS A 92 11.53 -2.99 -11.37
N ILE A 93 10.35 -3.42 -10.99
CA ILE A 93 9.31 -2.58 -10.39
C ILE A 93 9.40 -2.74 -8.87
N SER A 94 9.61 -1.63 -8.16
CA SER A 94 9.58 -1.61 -6.70
C SER A 94 8.16 -1.81 -6.19
N ILE A 95 8.02 -2.44 -5.02
CA ILE A 95 6.73 -2.70 -4.38
C ILE A 95 6.75 -2.28 -2.91
N PHE A 96 5.56 -1.99 -2.39
CA PHE A 96 5.28 -1.80 -0.97
C PHE A 96 4.01 -2.62 -0.67
N ALA A 97 4.04 -3.47 0.35
CA ALA A 97 2.97 -4.40 0.68
C ALA A 97 2.98 -4.78 2.16
#